data_AF-A0A953PF34-F1
#
_entry.id   AF-A0A953PF34-F1
#
_cell.length_a   1.000
_cell.length_b   1.000
_cell.length_c   1.000
_cell.angle_alpha   90.00
_cell.angle_beta   90.00
_cell.angle_gamma   90.00
#
_symmetry.space_group_name_H-M   'P 1'
#
loop_
_entity.id
_entity.type
_entity.pdbx_description
1 polymer ?
#
loop_
_entity_poly.entity_id
_entity_poly.type
_entity_poly.pdbx_seq_one_letter_code
_entity_poly.pdbx_strand_id
1 'polypeptide(L)'
;MRKRSVLLALGVAVLLPALAGAQAAGHKIDNDFVQRQFGNQFTLLPEVGSMFGDLDGDGVEDAVIAARCKNPLLDEAEHNYTVLDPYYTFYGYGDPKLTTTFKEGVPARQGLVVLIIHGTGPEGWRSEKPKSKYVIINLPYRTVSVRKMALKKKTIQAVYIEEGDELGESSALFFDGKKYKYVPMGGSMQ
;
A
#
# COMPACT_ATOMS: atom_id res chain seq x y z
N MET A 1 81.69 -21.45 -1.49
CA MET A 1 80.36 -22.07 -1.24
C MET A 1 79.41 -20.99 -0.76
N ARG A 2 78.45 -20.58 -1.59
CA ARG A 2 77.48 -19.50 -1.34
C ARG A 2 76.25 -20.08 -0.61
N LYS A 3 75.80 -19.47 0.49
CA LYS A 3 74.45 -19.67 1.02
C LYS A 3 73.80 -18.29 1.16
N ARG A 4 72.85 -18.00 0.26
CA ARG A 4 71.94 -16.86 0.32
C ARG A 4 70.70 -17.33 1.08
N SER A 5 70.44 -16.74 2.24
CA SER A 5 69.17 -16.90 2.95
C SER A 5 68.18 -15.90 2.37
N VAL A 6 67.18 -16.40 1.65
CA VAL A 6 66.02 -15.63 1.19
C VAL A 6 64.96 -15.74 2.28
N LEU A 7 64.66 -14.63 2.95
CA LEU A 7 63.51 -14.51 3.86
C LEU A 7 62.28 -14.22 3.02
N LEU A 8 61.37 -15.19 2.99
CA LEU A 8 60.07 -15.15 2.32
C LEU A 8 59.09 -14.37 3.22
N ALA A 9 58.58 -13.23 2.74
CA ALA A 9 57.55 -12.46 3.43
C ALA A 9 56.18 -13.16 3.26
N LEU A 10 55.56 -13.53 4.38
CA LEU A 10 54.18 -14.01 4.43
C LEU A 10 53.21 -12.83 4.21
N GLY A 11 52.53 -12.81 3.07
CA GLY A 11 51.39 -11.92 2.84
C GLY A 11 50.11 -12.53 3.41
N VAL A 12 49.52 -11.88 4.42
CA VAL A 12 48.18 -12.23 4.93
C VAL A 12 47.15 -11.54 4.02
N ALA A 13 46.51 -12.31 3.14
CA ALA A 13 45.35 -11.86 2.38
C ALA A 13 44.13 -11.86 3.30
N VAL A 14 43.67 -10.67 3.71
CA VAL A 14 42.39 -10.50 4.40
C VAL A 14 41.28 -10.72 3.38
N LEU A 15 40.64 -11.89 3.42
CA LEU A 15 39.39 -12.17 2.73
C LEU A 15 38.27 -11.39 3.44
N LEU A 16 37.92 -10.23 2.90
CA LEU A 16 36.64 -9.58 3.18
C LEU A 16 35.53 -10.53 2.71
N PRO A 17 34.59 -10.95 3.58
CA PRO A 17 33.39 -11.58 3.09
C PRO A 17 32.62 -10.53 2.29
N ALA A 18 32.48 -10.76 1.00
CA ALA A 18 31.53 -10.05 0.17
C ALA A 18 30.15 -10.19 0.84
N LEU A 19 29.64 -9.09 1.39
CA LEU A 19 28.21 -8.92 1.59
C LEU A 19 27.59 -9.02 0.20
N ALA A 20 27.25 -10.25 -0.19
CA ALA A 20 26.25 -10.49 -1.20
C ALA A 20 24.99 -9.84 -0.65
N GLY A 21 24.77 -8.58 -1.01
CA GLY A 21 23.45 -8.00 -0.98
C GLY A 21 22.61 -8.96 -1.79
N ALA A 22 21.75 -9.72 -1.10
CA ALA A 22 20.66 -10.41 -1.72
C ALA A 22 19.96 -9.32 -2.52
N GLN A 23 20.15 -9.37 -3.83
CA GLN A 23 19.49 -8.50 -4.77
C GLN A 23 18.01 -8.77 -4.53
N ALA A 24 17.35 -7.89 -3.77
CA ALA A 24 15.95 -8.01 -3.41
C ALA A 24 15.23 -8.29 -4.72
N ALA A 25 14.73 -9.52 -4.87
CA ALA A 25 13.97 -9.91 -6.03
C ALA A 25 12.83 -8.89 -6.08
N GLY A 26 12.92 -7.96 -7.04
CA GLY A 26 12.06 -6.79 -7.08
C GLY A 26 10.63 -7.27 -7.10
N HIS A 27 9.96 -7.25 -5.95
CA HIS A 27 8.59 -7.71 -5.83
C HIS A 27 7.77 -6.85 -6.77
N LYS A 28 7.30 -7.45 -7.86
CA LYS A 28 6.36 -6.83 -8.78
C LYS A 28 4.98 -6.95 -8.15
N ILE A 29 4.19 -5.88 -8.22
CA ILE A 29 2.77 -5.98 -7.87
C ILE A 29 2.07 -6.66 -9.05
N ASP A 30 1.78 -7.94 -8.88
CA ASP A 30 0.93 -8.74 -9.73
C ASP A 30 -0.19 -9.38 -8.91
N ASN A 31 -1.06 -10.14 -9.58
CA ASN A 31 -2.19 -10.75 -8.92
C ASN A 31 -1.75 -11.80 -7.87
N ASP A 32 -0.65 -12.51 -8.10
CA ASP A 32 -0.11 -13.49 -7.16
C ASP A 32 0.41 -12.81 -5.88
N PHE A 33 1.07 -11.66 -6.02
CA PHE A 33 1.47 -10.83 -4.89
C PHE A 33 0.25 -10.37 -4.08
N VAL A 34 -0.77 -9.83 -4.76
CA VAL A 34 -2.01 -9.37 -4.11
C VAL A 34 -2.69 -10.50 -3.35
N GLN A 35 -2.83 -11.67 -3.98
CA GLN A 35 -3.49 -12.81 -3.36
C GLN A 35 -2.69 -13.41 -2.20
N ARG A 36 -1.36 -13.39 -2.28
CA ARG A 36 -0.50 -13.78 -1.14
C ARG A 36 -0.68 -12.82 0.03
N GLN A 37 -0.78 -11.52 -0.24
CA GLN A 37 -0.85 -10.51 0.81
C GLN A 37 -2.25 -10.33 1.40
N PHE A 38 -3.32 -10.53 0.63
CA PHE A 38 -4.69 -10.21 1.05
C PHE A 38 -5.67 -11.38 0.95
N GLY A 39 -5.34 -12.45 0.26
CA GLY A 39 -6.21 -13.61 0.08
C GLY A 39 -6.72 -13.77 -1.34
N ASN A 40 -7.26 -14.96 -1.63
CA ASN A 40 -7.64 -15.36 -2.99
C ASN A 40 -8.90 -14.64 -3.52
N GLN A 41 -9.63 -13.93 -2.66
CA GLN A 41 -10.80 -13.14 -3.04
C GLN A 41 -10.44 -11.82 -3.71
N PHE A 42 -9.16 -11.43 -3.67
CA PHE A 42 -8.67 -10.19 -4.22
C PHE A 42 -8.14 -10.37 -5.64
N THR A 43 -8.53 -9.45 -6.51
CA THR A 43 -8.09 -9.39 -7.91
C THR A 43 -7.50 -8.02 -8.20
N LEU A 44 -6.25 -7.97 -8.66
CA LEU A 44 -5.59 -6.73 -9.06
C LEU A 44 -6.34 -6.04 -10.21
N LEU A 45 -6.46 -4.71 -10.16
CA LEU A 45 -6.93 -3.87 -11.26
C LEU A 45 -5.75 -3.16 -11.93
N PRO A 46 -5.08 -3.80 -12.92
CA PRO A 46 -3.88 -3.25 -13.55
C PRO A 46 -4.15 -1.94 -14.30
N GLU A 47 -5.39 -1.69 -14.72
CA GLU A 47 -5.79 -0.48 -15.44
C GLU A 47 -5.69 0.80 -14.61
N VAL A 48 -5.88 0.70 -13.29
CA VAL A 48 -5.68 1.82 -12.35
C VAL A 48 -4.25 1.84 -11.82
N GLY A 49 -3.64 0.65 -11.67
CA GLY A 49 -2.24 0.50 -11.30
C GLY A 49 -1.97 0.55 -9.80
N SER A 50 -0.71 0.77 -9.46
CA SER A 50 -0.23 0.87 -8.08
C SER A 50 0.59 2.12 -7.90
N MET A 51 0.51 2.70 -6.71
CA MET A 51 1.14 3.96 -6.35
C MET A 51 1.96 3.77 -5.09
N PHE A 52 2.99 4.59 -4.93
CA PHE A 52 3.95 4.47 -3.84
C PHE A 52 4.15 5.82 -3.16
N GLY A 53 4.43 5.80 -1.87
CA GLY A 53 4.65 7.00 -1.08
C GLY A 53 4.93 6.68 0.38
N ASP A 54 4.91 7.69 1.24
CA ASP A 54 5.08 7.56 2.70
C ASP A 54 3.80 8.08 3.35
N LEU A 55 2.84 7.18 3.56
CA LEU A 55 1.46 7.50 3.93
C LEU A 55 1.29 7.64 5.45
N ASP A 56 2.15 6.99 6.23
CA ASP A 56 2.17 7.13 7.69
C ASP A 56 3.24 8.10 8.22
N GLY A 57 4.13 8.58 7.36
CA GLY A 57 5.10 9.64 7.64
C GLY A 57 6.34 9.13 8.38
N ASP A 58 6.64 7.84 8.32
CA ASP A 58 7.79 7.24 9.00
C ASP A 58 9.07 7.19 8.14
N GLY A 59 8.97 7.61 6.87
CA GLY A 59 10.07 7.62 5.91
C GLY A 59 10.31 6.31 5.17
N VAL A 60 9.44 5.30 5.36
CA VAL A 60 9.47 4.02 4.64
C VAL A 60 8.45 4.04 3.49
N GLU A 61 8.80 3.40 2.37
CA GLU A 61 7.91 3.34 1.20
C GLU A 61 6.74 2.37 1.43
N ASP A 62 5.54 2.92 1.33
CA ASP A 62 4.23 2.26 1.33
C ASP A 62 3.71 2.02 -0.09
N ALA A 63 2.76 1.10 -0.23
CA ALA A 63 2.07 0.83 -1.49
C ALA A 63 0.56 1.04 -1.38
N VAL A 64 -0.02 1.58 -2.45
CA VAL A 64 -1.46 1.70 -2.69
C VAL A 64 -1.78 0.93 -3.96
N ILE A 65 -2.76 0.03 -3.90
CA ILE A 65 -3.08 -0.90 -4.99
C ILE A 65 -4.58 -0.88 -5.22
N ALA A 66 -4.98 -0.62 -6.46
CA ALA A 66 -6.37 -0.78 -6.86
C ALA A 66 -6.70 -2.25 -7.09
N ALA A 67 -7.81 -2.73 -6.53
CA ALA A 67 -8.22 -4.12 -6.65
C ALA A 67 -9.75 -4.28 -6.62
N ARG A 68 -10.21 -5.50 -6.85
CA ARG A 68 -11.58 -5.93 -6.54
C ARG A 68 -11.58 -7.01 -5.48
N CYS A 69 -12.62 -7.00 -4.65
CA CYS A 69 -12.89 -8.06 -3.69
C CYS A 69 -14.38 -8.27 -3.53
N LYS A 70 -14.80 -9.54 -3.41
CA LYS A 70 -16.20 -9.91 -3.15
C LYS A 70 -16.54 -9.91 -1.67
N ASN A 71 -15.62 -10.38 -0.83
CA ASN A 71 -15.82 -10.47 0.61
C ASN A 71 -14.52 -10.09 1.34
N PRO A 72 -14.31 -8.80 1.63
CA PRO A 72 -13.08 -8.33 2.24
C PRO A 72 -12.96 -8.72 3.72
N LEU A 73 -14.02 -9.23 4.37
CA LEU A 73 -13.95 -9.64 5.78
C LEU A 73 -13.57 -11.12 5.96
N LEU A 74 -13.58 -11.92 4.88
CA LEU A 74 -13.36 -13.36 4.96
C LEU A 74 -11.95 -13.71 5.42
N ASP A 75 -10.95 -13.03 4.85
CA ASP A 75 -9.54 -13.39 4.94
C ASP A 75 -8.77 -12.43 5.88
N GLU A 76 -9.47 -11.53 6.59
CA GLU A 76 -8.90 -10.44 7.39
C GLU A 76 -7.93 -10.95 8.47
N ALA A 77 -8.35 -11.97 9.21
CA ALA A 77 -7.56 -12.57 10.28
C ALA A 77 -6.39 -13.40 9.74
N GLU A 78 -6.60 -14.16 8.65
CA GLU A 78 -5.57 -15.03 8.06
C GLU A 78 -4.43 -14.19 7.48
N HIS A 79 -4.77 -13.11 6.77
CA HIS A 79 -3.79 -12.27 6.09
C HIS A 79 -3.38 -11.03 6.88
N ASN A 80 -3.88 -10.83 8.10
CA ASN A 80 -3.49 -9.74 9.01
C ASN A 80 -3.61 -8.35 8.36
N TYR A 81 -4.75 -8.07 7.73
CA TYR A 81 -5.11 -6.72 7.32
C TYR A 81 -6.28 -6.19 8.15
N THR A 82 -6.62 -4.92 7.98
CA THR A 82 -7.81 -4.33 8.60
C THR A 82 -8.72 -3.75 7.53
N VAL A 83 -9.99 -4.14 7.53
CA VAL A 83 -10.99 -3.55 6.65
C VAL A 83 -11.46 -2.22 7.22
N LEU A 84 -11.48 -1.18 6.40
CA LEU A 84 -11.91 0.17 6.79
C LEU A 84 -12.89 0.74 5.78
N ASP A 85 -13.87 1.46 6.30
CA ASP A 85 -14.81 2.24 5.50
C ASP A 85 -14.73 3.72 5.88
N PRO A 86 -13.70 4.44 5.43
CA PRO A 86 -13.49 5.82 5.81
C PRO A 86 -14.58 6.73 5.22
N TYR A 87 -15.18 6.38 4.08
CA TYR A 87 -16.27 7.12 3.44
C TYR A 87 -17.51 7.13 4.35
N TYR A 88 -18.09 5.97 4.67
CA TYR A 88 -19.26 5.95 5.54
C TYR A 88 -18.92 6.29 6.99
N THR A 89 -17.65 6.15 7.41
CA THR A 89 -17.19 6.66 8.71
C THR A 89 -17.32 8.18 8.78
N PHE A 90 -17.01 8.89 7.68
CA PHE A 90 -17.17 10.35 7.60
C PHE A 90 -18.64 10.75 7.83
N TYR A 91 -19.59 9.97 7.31
CA TYR A 91 -21.03 10.18 7.50
C TYR A 91 -21.62 9.58 8.79
N GLY A 92 -20.79 8.94 9.64
CA GLY A 92 -21.18 8.50 10.98
C GLY A 92 -21.65 7.05 11.12
N TYR A 93 -21.55 6.21 10.08
CA TYR A 93 -22.04 4.83 10.11
C TYR A 93 -21.12 3.82 9.39
N GLY A 94 -19.82 4.10 9.31
CA GLY A 94 -18.82 3.27 8.63
C GLY A 94 -18.32 2.05 9.40
N ASP A 95 -19.21 1.25 9.98
CA ASP A 95 -18.83 -0.09 10.45
C ASP A 95 -18.70 -1.05 9.25
N PRO A 96 -17.49 -1.54 8.90
CA PRO A 96 -17.30 -2.43 7.77
C PRO A 96 -18.17 -3.69 7.81
N LYS A 97 -18.52 -4.19 9.00
CA LYS A 97 -19.40 -5.36 9.14
C LYS A 97 -20.82 -5.09 8.64
N LEU A 98 -21.25 -3.84 8.70
CA LEU A 98 -22.53 -3.38 8.16
C LEU A 98 -22.37 -2.92 6.70
N THR A 99 -21.40 -2.05 6.43
CA THR A 99 -21.31 -1.37 5.13
C THR A 99 -20.83 -2.26 4.00
N THR A 100 -20.19 -3.40 4.28
CA THR A 100 -19.94 -4.45 3.27
C THR A 100 -21.21 -5.10 2.74
N THR A 101 -22.34 -4.97 3.44
CA THR A 101 -23.64 -5.49 2.95
C THR A 101 -24.31 -4.54 1.96
N PHE A 102 -23.83 -3.30 1.86
CA PHE A 102 -24.39 -2.31 0.95
C PHE A 102 -24.03 -2.67 -0.49
N LYS A 103 -25.02 -2.62 -1.37
CA LYS A 103 -24.83 -2.98 -2.78
C LYS A 103 -24.61 -1.73 -3.62
N GLU A 104 -23.51 -1.72 -4.34
CA GLU A 104 -23.28 -0.78 -5.42
C GLU A 104 -24.19 -1.13 -6.60
N GLY A 105 -25.00 -0.17 -7.05
CA GLY A 105 -25.98 -0.35 -8.12
C GLY A 105 -25.35 -0.42 -9.52
N VAL A 106 -24.16 0.16 -9.69
CA VAL A 106 -23.43 0.17 -10.97
C VAL A 106 -22.45 -1.02 -11.01
N PRO A 107 -22.65 -2.02 -11.91
CA PRO A 107 -21.81 -3.22 -11.95
C PRO A 107 -20.31 -2.93 -12.09
N ALA A 108 -19.94 -1.90 -12.85
CA ALA A 108 -18.55 -1.48 -13.02
C ALA A 108 -17.88 -1.03 -11.71
N ARG A 109 -18.65 -0.56 -10.72
CA ARG A 109 -18.15 -0.07 -9.43
C ARG A 109 -18.26 -1.10 -8.31
N GLN A 110 -18.91 -2.23 -8.56
CA GLN A 110 -19.08 -3.29 -7.56
C GLN A 110 -17.75 -3.92 -7.13
N GLY A 111 -17.57 -4.02 -5.82
CA GLY A 111 -16.42 -4.69 -5.21
C GLY A 111 -15.09 -3.96 -5.41
N LEU A 112 -15.09 -2.68 -5.82
CA LEU A 112 -13.87 -1.87 -5.85
C LEU A 112 -13.33 -1.68 -4.43
N VAL A 113 -12.03 -1.91 -4.27
CA VAL A 113 -11.30 -1.73 -3.01
C VAL A 113 -9.93 -1.12 -3.25
N VAL A 114 -9.47 -0.29 -2.32
CA VAL A 114 -8.08 0.19 -2.30
C VAL A 114 -7.33 -0.59 -1.24
N LEU A 115 -6.29 -1.32 -1.65
CA LEU A 115 -5.41 -2.03 -0.75
C LEU A 115 -4.24 -1.12 -0.40
N ILE A 116 -3.89 -1.06 0.88
CA ILE A 116 -2.76 -0.27 1.35
C ILE A 116 -1.84 -1.14 2.18
N ILE A 117 -0.54 -1.06 1.91
CA ILE A 117 0.52 -1.75 2.67
C ILE A 117 1.43 -0.69 3.25
N HIS A 118 1.51 -0.62 4.58
CA HIS A 118 2.55 0.14 5.25
C HIS A 118 3.84 -0.65 5.30
N GLY A 119 4.91 -0.08 4.74
CA GLY A 119 6.20 -0.72 4.63
C GLY A 119 6.91 -0.91 5.96
N THR A 120 7.97 -1.71 5.95
CA THR A 120 8.88 -1.80 7.10
C THR A 120 10.32 -2.03 6.65
N GLY A 121 11.26 -1.44 7.38
CA GLY A 121 12.69 -1.60 7.13
C GLY A 121 13.12 -1.18 5.71
N PRO A 122 14.26 -1.69 5.24
CA PRO A 122 14.82 -1.28 3.95
C PRO A 122 14.01 -1.78 2.74
N GLU A 123 13.24 -2.86 2.90
CA GLU A 123 12.42 -3.44 1.82
C GLU A 123 11.07 -2.70 1.63
N GLY A 124 10.68 -1.87 2.60
CA GLY A 124 9.42 -1.13 2.57
C GLY A 124 8.21 -2.05 2.46
N TRP A 125 7.26 -1.69 1.60
CA TRP A 125 6.05 -2.48 1.33
C TRP A 125 6.33 -3.88 0.77
N ARG A 126 7.54 -4.13 0.26
CA ARG A 126 7.95 -5.42 -0.33
C ARG A 126 8.29 -6.46 0.74
N SER A 127 8.40 -6.05 2.00
CA SER A 127 8.65 -6.95 3.13
C SER A 127 7.60 -8.06 3.18
N GLU A 128 8.03 -9.30 3.43
CA GLU A 128 7.12 -10.43 3.67
C GLU A 128 6.18 -10.19 4.86
N LYS A 129 6.64 -9.39 5.84
CA LYS A 129 5.89 -8.99 7.03
C LYS A 129 5.83 -7.47 7.07
N PRO A 130 4.93 -6.83 6.30
CA PRO A 130 4.75 -5.39 6.33
C PRO A 130 4.28 -4.92 7.71
N LYS A 131 4.44 -3.63 8.00
CA LYS A 131 4.08 -3.04 9.30
C LYS A 131 2.58 -3.16 9.56
N SER A 132 1.76 -2.84 8.57
CA SER A 132 0.32 -3.01 8.62
C SER A 132 -0.27 -3.04 7.21
N LYS A 133 -1.49 -3.58 7.10
CA LYS A 133 -2.24 -3.67 5.84
C LYS A 133 -3.66 -3.22 6.03
N TYR A 134 -4.22 -2.53 5.04
CA TYR A 134 -5.59 -2.03 5.08
C TYR A 134 -6.31 -2.37 3.77
N VAL A 135 -7.60 -2.67 3.90
CA VAL A 135 -8.52 -2.81 2.78
C VAL A 135 -9.57 -1.74 2.91
N ILE A 136 -9.52 -0.76 2.03
CA ILE A 136 -10.47 0.35 2.02
C ILE A 136 -11.63 -0.01 1.09
N ILE A 137 -12.84 -0.04 1.64
CA ILE A 137 -14.07 -0.41 0.91
C ILE A 137 -14.93 0.83 0.62
N ASN A 138 -15.93 0.64 -0.24
CA ASN A 138 -16.97 1.64 -0.54
C ASN A 138 -16.42 3.00 -1.02
N LEU A 139 -15.36 2.94 -1.83
CA LEU A 139 -14.82 4.09 -2.55
C LEU A 139 -14.95 3.84 -4.05
N PRO A 140 -15.90 4.49 -4.75
CA PRO A 140 -16.16 4.25 -6.16
C PRO A 140 -15.12 4.97 -7.05
N TYR A 141 -13.83 4.67 -6.87
CA TYR A 141 -12.76 5.37 -7.57
C TYR A 141 -12.77 5.07 -9.08
N ARG A 142 -12.44 6.10 -9.86
CA ARG A 142 -12.02 5.98 -11.26
C ARG A 142 -10.50 5.94 -11.36
N THR A 143 -9.85 6.85 -10.65
CA THR A 143 -8.39 6.93 -10.59
C THR A 143 -7.94 7.03 -9.13
N VAL A 144 -6.74 6.56 -8.86
CA VAL A 144 -6.09 6.66 -7.56
C VAL A 144 -4.70 7.27 -7.78
N SER A 145 -4.26 8.15 -6.90
CA SER A 145 -2.92 8.70 -6.93
C SER A 145 -2.41 9.00 -5.52
N VAL A 146 -1.10 9.05 -5.32
CA VAL A 146 -0.51 9.50 -4.05
C VAL A 146 0.04 10.90 -4.27
N ARG A 147 -0.41 11.87 -3.47
CA ARG A 147 0.03 13.27 -3.57
C ARG A 147 0.19 13.90 -2.19
N LYS A 148 0.94 15.00 -2.12
CA LYS A 148 1.08 15.80 -0.90
C LYS A 148 -0.18 16.62 -0.64
N MET A 149 -0.68 16.59 0.59
CA MET A 149 -1.82 17.36 1.07
C MET A 149 -1.40 18.18 2.30
N ALA A 150 -1.86 19.43 2.36
CA ALA A 150 -1.72 20.24 3.57
C ALA A 150 -2.81 19.85 4.58
N LEU A 151 -2.42 19.28 5.71
CA LEU A 151 -3.30 19.00 6.84
C LEU A 151 -2.94 19.92 8.02
N LYS A 152 -3.74 20.96 8.22
CA LYS A 152 -3.50 22.02 9.21
C LYS A 152 -2.10 22.64 9.05
N LYS A 153 -1.16 22.30 9.94
CA LYS A 153 0.22 22.84 9.96
C LYS A 153 1.26 21.88 9.38
N LYS A 154 0.84 20.72 8.86
CA LYS A 154 1.73 19.67 8.34
C LYS A 154 1.41 19.39 6.89
N THR A 155 2.42 19.03 6.12
CA THR A 155 2.26 18.43 4.79
C THR A 155 2.42 16.93 4.95
N ILE A 156 1.44 16.17 4.50
CA ILE A 156 1.41 14.70 4.56
C ILE A 156 1.21 14.14 3.15
N GLN A 157 1.54 12.87 2.91
CA GLN A 157 1.08 12.19 1.70
C GLN A 157 -0.30 11.59 1.95
N ALA A 158 -1.16 11.70 0.95
CA ALA A 158 -2.53 11.21 0.97
C ALA A 158 -2.83 10.48 -0.34
N VAL A 159 -3.76 9.54 -0.26
CA VAL A 159 -4.32 8.87 -1.43
C VAL A 159 -5.43 9.75 -1.99
N TYR A 160 -5.18 10.36 -3.14
CA TYR A 160 -6.17 11.14 -3.89
C TYR A 160 -6.98 10.22 -4.78
N ILE A 161 -8.29 10.45 -4.79
CA ILE A 161 -9.26 9.65 -5.51
C ILE A 161 -10.10 10.59 -6.36
N GLU A 162 -10.16 10.33 -7.66
CA GLU A 162 -11.20 10.88 -8.51
C GLU A 162 -12.33 9.86 -8.51
N GLU A 163 -13.49 10.24 -7.98
CA GLU A 163 -14.65 9.36 -7.87
C GLU A 163 -15.29 9.20 -9.25
N GLY A 164 -15.73 7.98 -9.54
CA GLY A 164 -16.31 7.61 -10.82
C GLY A 164 -17.78 7.98 -10.95
N ASP A 165 -18.31 8.85 -10.09
CA ASP A 165 -19.69 9.32 -10.10
C ASP A 165 -19.94 10.39 -11.18
N GLU A 166 -21.20 10.76 -11.40
CA GLU A 166 -21.59 11.74 -12.42
C GLU A 166 -21.18 13.18 -12.05
N LEU A 167 -20.86 13.43 -10.77
CA LEU A 167 -20.52 14.75 -10.24
C LEU A 167 -19.01 15.02 -10.31
N GLY A 168 -18.19 14.00 -10.62
CA GLY A 168 -16.74 14.15 -10.73
C GLY A 168 -16.11 14.58 -9.41
N GLU A 169 -16.68 14.11 -8.29
CA GLU A 169 -16.20 14.47 -6.97
C GLU A 169 -14.80 13.90 -6.74
N SER A 170 -13.93 14.69 -6.13
CA SER A 170 -12.62 14.23 -5.70
C SER A 170 -12.59 14.09 -4.19
N SER A 171 -11.86 13.11 -3.71
CA SER A 171 -11.62 12.90 -2.29
C SER A 171 -10.18 12.54 -2.00
N ALA A 172 -9.82 12.61 -0.72
CA ALA A 172 -8.52 12.19 -0.24
C ALA A 172 -8.68 11.26 0.97
N LEU A 173 -7.84 10.22 1.02
CA LEU A 173 -7.61 9.42 2.21
C LEU A 173 -6.26 9.77 2.82
N PHE A 174 -6.22 10.05 4.11
CA PHE A 174 -4.98 10.25 4.83
C PHE A 174 -4.94 9.42 6.11
N PHE A 175 -3.76 9.01 6.54
CA PHE A 175 -3.58 8.28 7.78
C PHE A 175 -3.50 9.25 8.97
N ASP A 176 -4.32 9.06 10.00
CA ASP A 176 -4.33 9.92 11.20
C ASP A 176 -3.36 9.45 12.31
N GLY A 177 -2.53 8.45 12.01
CA GLY A 177 -1.68 7.75 12.98
C GLY A 177 -2.34 6.50 13.57
N LYS A 178 -3.62 6.24 13.28
CA LYS A 178 -4.34 5.03 13.70
C LYS A 178 -5.12 4.39 12.56
N LYS A 179 -5.80 5.19 11.75
CA LYS A 179 -6.63 4.71 10.63
C LYS A 179 -6.69 5.73 9.51
N TYR A 180 -7.16 5.27 8.35
CA TYR A 180 -7.46 6.14 7.22
C TYR A 180 -8.71 6.98 7.47
N LYS A 181 -8.63 8.24 7.04
CA LYS A 181 -9.69 9.25 7.13
C LYS A 181 -10.04 9.74 5.73
N TYR A 182 -11.32 9.77 5.44
CA TYR A 182 -11.86 10.36 4.22
C TYR A 182 -12.07 11.86 4.39
N VAL A 183 -11.74 12.64 3.36
CA VAL A 183 -12.10 14.05 3.24
C VAL A 183 -12.59 14.31 1.83
N PRO A 184 -13.80 14.85 1.64
CA PRO A 184 -14.24 15.31 0.34
C PRO A 184 -13.46 16.58 -0.06
N MET A 185 -12.96 16.62 -1.29
CA MET A 185 -12.22 17.75 -1.86
C MET A 185 -13.10 18.63 -2.77
N GLY A 186 -14.35 18.23 -3.00
CA GLY A 186 -15.29 18.87 -3.92
C GLY A 186 -15.14 18.38 -5.36
N GLY A 187 -16.11 18.73 -6.22
CA GLY A 187 -16.04 18.52 -7.67
C GLY A 187 -15.18 19.58 -8.36
N SER A 188 -14.74 19.31 -9.59
CA SER A 188 -14.06 20.35 -10.38
C SER A 188 -15.00 21.53 -10.59
N MET A 189 -14.57 22.73 -10.19
CA MET A 189 -15.14 23.97 -10.72
C MET A 189 -14.74 24.10 -12.19
N GLN A 190 -15.49 23.46 -13.09
CA GLN A 190 -15.48 23.78 -14.50
C GLN A 190 -16.82 24.42 -14.88
#